data_AF-A0A0U5G0N1-F1
#
_entry.id   AF-A0A0U5G0N1-F1
#
_cell.length_a   1.000
_cell.length_b   1.000
_cell.length_c   1.000
_cell.angle_alpha   90.00
_cell.angle_beta   90.00
_cell.angle_gamma   90.00
#
_symmetry.space_group_name_H-M   'P 1'
#
loop_
_entity.id
_entity.type
_entity.pdbx_description
1 polymer ?
#
loop_
_entity_poly.entity_id
_entity_poly.type
_entity_poly.pdbx_seq_one_letter_code
_entity_poly.pdbx_strand_id
1 'polypeptide(L)'
;MMALVGATPSKGIGHFWVMHETRDCMRARFDWADALADMGTRTGVEEQLAHFLAMLGLCRSDNMGLRSLVPGIMLRLNKDQECYDFIKWFFVGEDDYDWGNTDLPFLDIKDANVFEDVEVFTKNKWADLTQLVSLTLLKIKLLLDFKALQSSTITVGAKVPREVLDNIRSGIPLSPVIVKAKRLVQSDNHTVVILKLRQQIGQLVTSTCEGAKQALVGLAALPRQAQFPWLLLHGNIEEADMALTNVEDAWRQLPAAREFVKSLQARVIAIKPS
;
A
#
# COMPACT_ATOMS: atom_id res chain seq x y z
N MET A 1 -21.83 4.52 34.47
CA MET A 1 -22.41 5.52 33.56
C MET A 1 -22.01 6.90 34.08
N MET A 2 -20.80 7.36 33.74
CA MET A 2 -20.32 8.71 34.07
C MET A 2 -20.27 9.51 32.76
N ALA A 3 -20.96 10.64 32.77
CA ALA A 3 -21.15 11.51 31.62
C ALA A 3 -19.86 12.32 31.35
N LEU A 4 -19.29 12.13 30.16
CA LEU A 4 -18.34 13.07 29.55
C LEU A 4 -19.16 14.22 28.93
N VAL A 5 -19.45 15.24 29.74
CA VAL A 5 -19.93 16.54 29.26
C VAL A 5 -18.72 17.48 29.25
N GLY A 6 -18.31 17.96 28.07
CA GLY A 6 -17.45 19.16 28.03
C GLY A 6 -16.48 19.37 26.87
N ALA A 7 -16.32 18.45 25.92
CA ALA A 7 -15.49 18.72 24.74
C ALA A 7 -16.34 18.62 23.47
N THR A 8 -16.74 19.78 22.92
CA THR A 8 -17.26 19.83 21.55
C THR A 8 -16.17 19.30 20.60
N PRO A 9 -16.47 18.35 19.69
CA PRO A 9 -15.48 17.72 18.80
C PRO A 9 -14.69 18.68 17.90
N SER A 10 -15.06 19.96 17.82
CA SER A 10 -14.47 20.96 16.94
C SER A 10 -13.22 21.66 17.47
N LYS A 11 -12.88 21.56 18.77
CA LYS A 11 -11.77 22.34 19.37
C LYS A 11 -10.39 21.67 19.38
N GLY A 12 -10.23 20.50 18.73
CA GLY A 12 -8.97 19.77 18.76
C GLY A 12 -8.67 18.88 17.57
N ILE A 13 -9.44 18.97 16.48
CA ILE A 13 -9.15 18.25 15.23
C ILE A 13 -7.71 18.59 14.81
N GLY A 14 -6.95 17.61 14.31
CA GLY A 14 -5.52 17.77 14.00
C GLY A 14 -4.56 17.77 15.20
N HIS A 15 -5.04 18.09 16.41
CA HIS A 15 -4.21 18.24 17.62
C HIS A 15 -4.52 17.23 18.73
N PHE A 16 -5.30 16.19 18.43
CA PHE A 16 -5.80 15.24 19.42
C PHE A 16 -4.71 14.48 20.19
N TRP A 17 -3.48 14.43 19.69
CA TRP A 17 -2.36 13.79 20.41
C TRP A 17 -1.64 14.72 21.40
N VAL A 18 -1.69 16.03 21.16
CA VAL A 18 -1.03 17.04 22.01
C VAL A 18 -1.75 17.15 23.36
N MET A 19 -3.07 16.99 23.36
CA MET A 19 -3.88 16.87 24.57
C MET A 19 -3.62 15.49 25.21
N HIS A 20 -3.11 15.48 26.45
CA HIS A 20 -2.71 14.23 27.11
C HIS A 20 -3.92 13.32 27.40
N GLU A 21 -5.06 13.93 27.73
CA GLU A 21 -6.31 13.29 28.13
C GLU A 21 -6.94 12.49 26.98
N THR A 22 -6.67 12.86 25.73
CA THR A 22 -7.22 12.22 24.53
C THR A 22 -6.35 11.08 24.00
N ARG A 23 -5.14 10.88 24.55
CA ARG A 23 -4.24 9.79 24.12
C ARG A 23 -4.81 8.41 24.43
N ASP A 24 -5.43 8.24 25.60
CA ASP A 24 -6.05 6.96 25.97
C ASP A 24 -7.26 6.65 25.07
N CYS A 25 -8.01 7.68 24.66
CA CYS A 25 -9.05 7.51 23.66
C CYS A 25 -8.47 7.09 22.29
N MET A 26 -7.35 7.68 21.85
CA MET A 26 -6.71 7.31 20.58
C MET A 26 -6.17 5.87 20.62
N ARG A 27 -5.57 5.44 21.73
CA ARG A 27 -5.15 4.05 21.93
C ARG A 27 -6.32 3.08 21.92
N ALA A 28 -7.39 3.38 22.66
CA ALA A 28 -8.59 2.54 22.66
C ALA A 28 -9.23 2.43 21.26
N ARG A 29 -9.19 3.49 20.46
CA ARG A 29 -9.65 3.45 19.05
C ARG A 29 -8.76 2.57 18.17
N PHE A 30 -7.45 2.58 18.39
CA PHE A 30 -6.54 1.67 17.72
C PHE A 30 -6.86 0.22 18.07
N ASP A 31 -6.92 -0.11 19.36
CA ASP A 31 -7.16 -1.48 19.84
C ASP A 31 -8.50 -2.02 19.33
N TRP A 32 -9.52 -1.16 19.29
CA TRP A 32 -10.82 -1.50 18.69
C TRP A 32 -10.69 -1.83 17.21
N ALA A 33 -10.03 -0.97 16.43
CA ALA A 33 -9.87 -1.16 15.00
C ALA A 33 -9.02 -2.41 14.67
N ASP A 34 -8.01 -2.70 15.50
CA ASP A 34 -7.19 -3.91 15.38
C ASP A 34 -8.03 -5.18 15.66
N ALA A 35 -8.81 -5.17 16.74
CA ALA A 35 -9.74 -6.27 17.04
C ALA A 35 -10.80 -6.50 15.95
N LEU A 36 -11.21 -5.45 15.23
CA LEU A 36 -12.12 -5.60 14.09
C LEU A 36 -11.46 -6.39 12.93
N ALA A 37 -10.16 -6.23 12.73
CA ALA A 37 -9.41 -6.92 11.69
C ALA A 37 -9.24 -8.41 12.00
N ASP A 38 -9.06 -8.76 13.27
CA ASP A 38 -8.94 -10.14 13.77
C ASP A 38 -10.16 -11.00 13.48
N MET A 39 -11.34 -10.39 13.28
CA MET A 39 -12.54 -11.11 12.85
C MET A 39 -12.40 -11.73 11.45
N GLY A 40 -11.38 -11.33 10.67
CA GLY A 40 -11.08 -11.94 9.36
C GLY A 40 -12.12 -11.66 8.27
N THR A 41 -13.13 -10.83 8.53
CA THR A 41 -14.19 -10.51 7.57
C THR A 41 -13.84 -9.28 6.73
N ARG A 42 -14.35 -9.20 5.50
CA ARG A 42 -14.18 -8.01 4.65
C ARG A 42 -14.70 -6.75 5.34
N THR A 43 -15.87 -6.82 5.97
CA THR A 43 -16.48 -5.70 6.69
C THR A 43 -15.60 -5.24 7.85
N GLY A 44 -15.02 -6.15 8.64
CA GLY A 44 -14.10 -5.78 9.71
C GLY A 44 -12.89 -4.98 9.21
N VAL A 45 -12.33 -5.36 8.05
CA VAL A 45 -11.21 -4.65 7.42
C VAL A 45 -11.63 -3.28 6.86
N GLU A 46 -12.85 -3.18 6.30
CA GLU A 46 -13.41 -1.90 5.84
C GLU A 46 -13.61 -0.92 7.01
N GLU A 47 -14.13 -1.41 8.14
CA GLU A 47 -14.28 -0.62 9.38
C GLU A 47 -12.93 -0.25 9.99
N GLN A 48 -11.95 -1.16 10.02
CA GLN A 48 -10.58 -0.87 10.44
C GLN A 48 -10.00 0.29 9.62
N LEU A 49 -10.11 0.23 8.30
CA LEU A 49 -9.63 1.29 7.41
C LEU A 49 -10.32 2.62 7.69
N ALA A 50 -11.64 2.62 7.84
CA ALA A 50 -12.42 3.82 8.15
C ALA A 50 -11.98 4.45 9.48
N HIS A 51 -11.77 3.62 10.51
CA HIS A 51 -11.29 4.09 11.81
C HIS A 51 -9.88 4.68 11.74
N PHE A 52 -8.94 4.03 11.07
CA PHE A 52 -7.57 4.54 10.93
C PHE A 52 -7.51 5.85 10.13
N LEU A 53 -8.28 5.97 9.04
CA LEU A 53 -8.38 7.24 8.29
C LEU A 53 -9.00 8.36 9.14
N ALA A 54 -10.02 8.06 9.95
CA ALA A 54 -10.61 9.03 10.87
C ALA A 54 -9.60 9.47 11.96
N MET A 55 -8.81 8.53 12.49
CA MET A 55 -7.75 8.82 13.47
C MET A 55 -6.65 9.70 12.87
N LEU A 56 -6.24 9.47 11.61
CA LEU A 56 -5.32 10.36 10.89
C LEU A 56 -5.90 11.77 10.71
N GLY A 57 -7.22 11.90 10.52
CA GLY A 57 -7.88 13.21 10.52
C GLY A 57 -7.82 13.94 11.87
N LEU A 58 -7.84 13.19 12.97
CA LEU A 58 -7.71 13.73 14.34
C LEU A 58 -6.26 14.05 14.71
N CYS A 59 -5.29 13.31 14.17
CA CYS A 59 -3.86 13.46 14.40
C CYS A 59 -3.12 13.35 13.07
N ARG A 60 -3.03 14.46 12.34
CA ARG A 60 -2.43 14.49 10.99
C ARG A 60 -0.93 14.18 11.03
N SER A 61 -0.26 14.57 12.12
CA SER A 61 1.15 14.24 12.40
C SER A 61 1.41 12.75 12.65
N ASP A 62 0.36 11.94 12.74
CA ASP A 62 0.40 10.48 12.85
C ASP A 62 1.36 9.96 13.93
N ASN A 63 1.14 10.40 15.17
CA ASN A 63 1.96 9.98 16.30
C ASN A 63 1.82 8.49 16.68
N MET A 64 0.91 7.76 16.02
CA MET A 64 0.67 6.34 16.24
C MET A 64 1.17 5.46 15.07
N GLY A 65 1.75 6.03 14.01
CA GLY A 65 2.28 5.26 12.88
C GLY A 65 1.20 4.60 12.00
N LEU A 66 -0.01 5.14 11.98
CA LEU A 66 -1.12 4.63 11.17
C LEU A 66 -0.84 4.74 9.67
N ARG A 67 -0.05 5.72 9.23
CA ARG A 67 0.31 5.92 7.82
C ARG A 67 1.10 4.75 7.25
N SER A 68 1.79 4.00 8.11
CA SER A 68 2.52 2.79 7.74
C SER A 68 1.54 1.62 7.53
N LEU A 69 0.46 1.53 8.33
CA LEU A 69 -0.51 0.43 8.27
C LEU A 69 -1.52 0.56 7.12
N VAL A 70 -2.06 1.76 6.93
CA VAL A 70 -3.19 2.03 6.02
C VAL A 70 -3.00 1.47 4.58
N PRO A 71 -1.84 1.58 3.92
CA PRO A 71 -1.68 1.07 2.56
C PRO A 71 -1.87 -0.44 2.43
N GLY A 72 -1.36 -1.24 3.38
CA GLY A 72 -1.54 -2.70 3.37
C GLY A 72 -3.01 -3.09 3.44
N ILE A 73 -3.78 -2.40 4.29
CA ILE A 73 -5.22 -2.57 4.44
C ILE A 73 -5.96 -2.18 3.15
N MET A 74 -5.59 -1.06 2.52
CA MET A 74 -6.18 -0.64 1.24
C MET A 74 -5.95 -1.68 0.13
N LEU A 75 -4.74 -2.24 0.03
CA LEU A 75 -4.43 -3.29 -0.95
C LEU A 75 -5.24 -4.56 -0.70
N ARG A 76 -5.42 -4.97 0.56
CA ARG A 76 -6.28 -6.11 0.96
C ARG A 76 -7.74 -5.93 0.54
N LEU A 77 -8.20 -4.68 0.46
CA LEU A 77 -9.57 -4.33 0.04
C LEU A 77 -9.73 -4.07 -1.47
N ASN A 78 -8.65 -4.22 -2.25
CA ASN A 78 -8.56 -3.82 -3.66
C ASN A 78 -8.78 -2.32 -3.91
N LYS A 79 -8.48 -1.46 -2.93
CA LYS A 79 -8.53 0.01 -3.06
C LYS A 79 -7.22 0.53 -3.66
N ASP A 80 -6.90 0.03 -4.85
CA ASP A 80 -5.58 0.19 -5.48
C ASP A 80 -5.26 1.65 -5.83
N GLN A 81 -6.24 2.41 -6.34
CA GLN A 81 -6.06 3.83 -6.68
C GLN A 81 -5.88 4.66 -5.42
N GLU A 82 -6.74 4.43 -4.42
CA GLU A 82 -6.72 5.14 -3.16
C GLU A 82 -5.44 4.85 -2.38
N CYS A 83 -4.93 3.62 -2.45
CA CYS A 83 -3.63 3.25 -1.90
C CYS A 83 -2.50 4.07 -2.55
N TYR A 84 -2.51 4.21 -3.87
CA TYR A 84 -1.49 4.98 -4.58
C TYR A 84 -1.56 6.47 -4.22
N ASP A 85 -2.77 7.04 -4.26
CA ASP A 85 -3.01 8.45 -3.94
C ASP A 85 -2.60 8.77 -2.50
N PHE A 86 -2.91 7.87 -1.55
CA PHE A 86 -2.52 7.98 -0.15
C PHE A 86 -1.01 8.01 0.03
N ILE A 87 -0.29 7.03 -0.53
CA ILE A 87 1.19 6.99 -0.46
C ILE A 87 1.77 8.24 -1.10
N LYS A 88 1.30 8.64 -2.29
CA LYS A 88 1.79 9.82 -2.98
C LYS A 88 1.63 11.10 -2.16
N TRP A 89 0.52 11.25 -1.44
CA TRP A 89 0.26 12.43 -0.64
C TRP A 89 1.32 12.63 0.45
N PHE A 90 1.66 11.58 1.20
CA PHE A 90 2.71 11.66 2.22
C PHE A 90 4.10 11.92 1.62
N PHE A 91 4.41 11.34 0.47
CA PHE A 91 5.72 11.50 -0.17
C PHE A 91 5.94 12.88 -0.81
N VAL A 92 4.89 13.55 -1.28
CA VAL A 92 4.98 14.87 -1.93
C VAL A 92 4.77 16.01 -0.94
N GLY A 93 3.99 15.79 0.11
CA GLY A 93 3.58 16.84 1.04
C GLY A 93 4.51 17.05 2.25
N GLU A 94 5.45 16.15 2.54
CA GLU A 94 6.06 16.08 3.89
C GLU A 94 6.97 17.26 4.30
N ASP A 95 7.72 17.88 3.38
CA ASP A 95 8.83 18.77 3.78
C ASP A 95 8.38 20.14 4.35
N ASP A 96 7.25 20.69 3.89
CA ASP A 96 6.77 22.05 4.25
C ASP A 96 5.32 22.08 4.77
N TYR A 97 4.70 20.92 5.05
CA TYR A 97 3.31 20.86 5.47
C TYR A 97 3.12 21.14 6.97
N ASP A 98 2.28 22.13 7.28
CA ASP A 98 1.88 22.41 8.66
C ASP A 98 0.83 21.39 9.13
N TRP A 99 1.31 20.31 9.76
CA TRP A 99 0.50 19.23 10.32
C TRP A 99 -0.53 19.70 11.35
N GLY A 100 -0.30 20.86 11.99
CA GLY A 100 -1.22 21.45 12.95
C GLY A 100 -2.33 22.26 12.30
N ASN A 101 -2.14 22.74 11.08
CA ASN A 101 -3.14 23.55 10.40
C ASN A 101 -4.24 22.67 9.78
N THR A 102 -5.41 22.64 10.43
CA THR A 102 -6.56 21.87 9.96
C THR A 102 -7.24 22.43 8.71
N ASP A 103 -6.98 23.69 8.37
CA ASP A 103 -7.56 24.34 7.20
C ASP A 103 -6.83 23.95 5.91
N LEU A 104 -5.62 23.38 6.03
CA LEU A 104 -4.88 22.86 4.87
C LEU A 104 -5.53 21.59 4.32
N PRO A 105 -5.48 21.38 2.98
CA PRO A 105 -5.92 20.14 2.35
C PRO A 105 -5.18 18.93 2.91
N PHE A 106 -5.94 17.87 3.23
CA PHE A 106 -5.40 16.64 3.80
C PHE A 106 -5.90 15.44 3.01
N LEU A 107 -4.98 14.58 2.56
CA LEU A 107 -5.27 13.41 1.70
C LEU A 107 -6.10 13.78 0.46
N ASP A 108 -5.78 14.92 -0.16
CA ASP A 108 -6.54 15.54 -1.24
C ASP A 108 -6.04 15.17 -2.65
N ILE A 109 -4.95 14.41 -2.76
CA ILE A 109 -4.58 13.75 -4.02
C ILE A 109 -5.66 12.72 -4.36
N LYS A 110 -6.16 12.79 -5.60
CA LYS A 110 -7.13 11.87 -6.19
C LYS A 110 -6.76 11.57 -7.64
N ASP A 111 -6.97 10.31 -8.04
CA ASP A 111 -6.78 9.84 -9.41
C ASP A 111 -5.37 10.12 -9.96
N ALA A 112 -4.35 10.07 -9.08
CA ALA A 112 -2.98 10.24 -9.52
C ALA A 112 -2.57 9.10 -10.47
N ASN A 113 -1.69 9.41 -11.41
CA ASN A 113 -1.24 8.45 -12.40
C ASN A 113 -0.41 7.34 -11.74
N VAL A 114 -1.04 6.19 -11.49
CA VAL A 114 -0.40 5.00 -10.91
C VAL A 114 0.75 4.46 -11.78
N PHE A 115 0.88 4.87 -13.04
CA PHE A 115 1.96 4.49 -13.96
C PHE A 115 3.05 5.56 -14.14
N GLU A 116 2.99 6.66 -13.41
CA GLU A 116 4.05 7.67 -13.41
C GLU A 116 5.36 7.11 -12.84
N ASP A 117 6.45 7.82 -13.08
CA ASP A 117 7.79 7.41 -12.67
C ASP A 117 7.94 7.48 -11.14
N VAL A 118 8.70 6.54 -10.58
CA VAL A 118 8.76 6.34 -9.12
C VAL A 118 9.81 7.18 -8.42
N GLU A 119 10.48 8.10 -9.13
CA GLU A 119 11.60 8.88 -8.60
C GLU A 119 11.23 9.69 -7.36
N VAL A 120 9.99 10.18 -7.28
CA VAL A 120 9.47 10.92 -6.12
C VAL A 120 9.49 10.08 -4.84
N PHE A 121 9.29 8.76 -4.96
CA PHE A 121 9.29 7.85 -3.82
C PHE A 121 10.70 7.40 -3.42
N THR A 122 11.67 7.51 -4.34
CA THR A 122 13.03 6.98 -4.11
C THR A 122 14.04 8.05 -3.68
N LYS A 123 13.71 9.34 -3.84
CA LYS A 123 14.60 10.46 -3.49
C LYS A 123 14.45 10.93 -2.04
N ASN A 124 13.31 10.67 -1.42
CA ASN A 124 13.04 11.06 -0.04
C ASN A 124 13.82 10.13 0.92
N LYS A 125 14.66 10.71 1.80
CA LYS A 125 15.48 9.96 2.78
C LYS A 125 14.68 9.44 3.97
N TRP A 126 13.48 9.98 4.20
CA TRP A 126 12.57 9.60 5.28
C TRP A 126 11.40 8.73 4.78
N ALA A 127 11.54 8.16 3.58
CA ALA A 127 10.55 7.28 2.99
C ALA A 127 10.16 6.15 3.94
N ASP A 128 8.89 6.11 4.35
CA ASP A 128 8.35 5.05 5.19
C ASP A 128 8.48 3.70 4.48
N LEU A 129 9.15 2.77 5.13
CA LEU A 129 9.45 1.46 4.55
C LEU A 129 8.17 0.69 4.20
N THR A 130 7.17 0.73 5.08
CA THR A 130 5.93 -0.02 4.86
C THR A 130 5.16 0.53 3.67
N GLN A 131 5.17 1.85 3.48
CA GLN A 131 4.60 2.49 2.30
C GLN A 131 5.34 2.08 1.02
N LEU A 132 6.68 2.04 1.02
CA LEU A 132 7.46 1.59 -0.14
C LEU A 132 7.20 0.11 -0.48
N VAL A 133 7.10 -0.76 0.53
CA VAL A 133 6.76 -2.18 0.35
C VAL A 133 5.36 -2.32 -0.22
N SER A 134 4.40 -1.56 0.29
CA SER A 134 3.01 -1.53 -0.21
C SER A 134 2.94 -1.04 -1.66
N LEU A 135 3.66 0.04 -1.99
CA LEU A 135 3.78 0.54 -3.36
C LEU A 135 4.40 -0.52 -4.28
N THR A 136 5.43 -1.22 -3.82
CA THR A 136 6.07 -2.30 -4.59
C THR A 136 5.09 -3.44 -4.87
N LEU A 137 4.31 -3.87 -3.86
CA LEU A 137 3.24 -4.86 -4.04
C LEU A 137 2.19 -4.39 -5.05
N LEU A 138 1.73 -3.13 -4.94
CA LEU A 138 0.80 -2.55 -5.91
C LEU A 138 1.34 -2.64 -7.34
N LYS A 139 2.61 -2.23 -7.56
CA LYS A 139 3.24 -2.31 -8.88
C LYS A 139 3.37 -3.75 -9.38
N ILE A 140 3.64 -4.70 -8.50
CA ILE A 140 3.68 -6.15 -8.84
C ILE A 140 2.29 -6.65 -9.24
N LYS A 141 1.24 -6.29 -8.49
CA LYS A 141 -0.15 -6.63 -8.84
C LYS A 141 -0.50 -6.14 -10.25
N LEU A 142 -0.20 -4.88 -10.55
CA LEU A 142 -0.42 -4.31 -11.89
C LEU A 142 0.40 -5.03 -12.98
N LEU A 143 1.66 -5.38 -12.70
CA LEU A 143 2.51 -6.12 -13.64
C LEU A 143 1.93 -7.51 -13.96
N LEU A 144 1.38 -8.20 -12.97
CA LEU A 144 0.77 -9.52 -13.16
C LEU A 144 -0.49 -9.43 -14.02
N ASP A 145 -1.35 -8.44 -13.78
CA ASP A 145 -2.53 -8.18 -14.62
C ASP A 145 -2.14 -7.95 -16.08
N PHE A 146 -1.14 -7.10 -16.35
CA PHE A 146 -0.68 -6.84 -17.72
C PHE A 146 -0.02 -8.06 -18.37
N LYS A 147 0.72 -8.87 -17.62
CA LYS A 147 1.25 -10.13 -18.15
C LYS A 147 0.14 -11.10 -18.51
N ALA A 148 -0.89 -11.22 -17.67
CA ALA A 148 -2.05 -12.07 -17.95
C ALA A 148 -2.82 -11.58 -19.19
N LEU A 149 -3.01 -10.26 -19.34
CA LEU A 149 -3.59 -9.66 -20.55
C LEU A 149 -2.74 -9.98 -21.79
N GLN A 150 -1.42 -9.77 -21.74
CA GLN A 150 -0.51 -10.07 -22.85
C GLN A 150 -0.55 -11.56 -23.23
N SER A 151 -0.55 -12.45 -22.23
CA SER A 151 -0.66 -13.90 -22.44
C SER A 151 -1.99 -14.28 -23.11
N SER A 152 -3.11 -13.65 -22.73
CA SER A 152 -4.40 -13.90 -23.36
C SER A 152 -4.39 -13.58 -24.87
N THR A 153 -3.72 -12.48 -25.26
CA THR A 153 -3.50 -12.11 -26.66
C THR A 153 -2.75 -13.20 -27.41
N ILE A 154 -1.64 -13.67 -26.83
CA ILE A 154 -0.74 -14.63 -27.47
C ILE A 154 -1.40 -16.01 -27.58
N THR A 155 -2.10 -16.46 -26.54
CA THR A 155 -2.62 -17.83 -26.45
C THR A 155 -3.97 -18.01 -27.13
N VAL A 156 -4.85 -17.00 -27.04
CA VAL A 156 -6.26 -17.08 -27.45
C VAL A 156 -6.59 -16.10 -28.57
N GLY A 157 -5.83 -15.02 -28.75
CA GLY A 157 -6.19 -13.92 -29.64
C GLY A 157 -6.43 -14.32 -31.10
N ALA A 158 -5.65 -15.26 -31.64
CA ALA A 158 -5.85 -15.76 -33.01
C ALA A 158 -6.96 -16.84 -33.13
N LYS A 159 -7.45 -17.36 -32.00
CA LYS A 159 -8.39 -18.49 -31.93
C LYS A 159 -9.85 -18.06 -31.77
N VAL A 160 -10.10 -16.80 -31.44
CA VAL A 160 -11.44 -16.29 -31.15
C VAL A 160 -11.69 -14.96 -31.85
N PRO A 161 -12.96 -14.63 -32.19
CA PRO A 161 -13.31 -13.30 -32.67
C PRO A 161 -12.94 -12.22 -31.66
N ARG A 162 -12.76 -10.98 -32.17
CA ARG A 162 -12.32 -9.84 -31.35
C ARG A 162 -13.21 -9.59 -30.13
N GLU A 163 -14.51 -9.67 -30.31
CA GLU A 163 -15.50 -9.46 -29.25
C GLU A 163 -15.35 -10.49 -28.11
N VAL A 164 -15.10 -11.76 -28.46
CA VAL A 164 -14.87 -12.83 -27.48
C VAL A 164 -13.55 -12.59 -26.74
N LEU A 165 -12.50 -12.17 -27.44
CA LEU A 165 -11.21 -11.83 -26.82
C LEU A 165 -11.36 -10.66 -25.84
N ASP A 166 -12.07 -9.60 -26.23
CA ASP A 166 -12.28 -8.43 -25.39
C ASP A 166 -13.13 -8.77 -24.15
N ASN A 167 -14.13 -9.65 -24.29
CA ASN A 167 -14.90 -10.19 -23.16
C ASN A 167 -14.02 -10.99 -22.20
N ILE A 168 -13.17 -11.89 -22.71
CA ILE A 168 -12.22 -12.64 -21.88
C ILE A 168 -11.29 -11.67 -21.14
N ARG A 169 -10.70 -10.71 -21.85
CA ARG A 169 -9.78 -9.71 -21.28
C ARG A 169 -10.42 -8.86 -20.20
N SER A 170 -11.71 -8.56 -20.31
CA SER A 170 -12.40 -7.74 -19.30
C SER A 170 -12.44 -8.38 -17.91
N GLY A 171 -12.37 -9.72 -17.83
CA GLY A 171 -12.37 -10.47 -16.57
C GLY A 171 -10.99 -10.89 -16.05
N ILE A 172 -9.90 -10.53 -16.76
CA ILE A 172 -8.53 -10.93 -16.37
C ILE A 172 -7.97 -10.08 -15.21
N PRO A 173 -8.00 -8.73 -15.28
CA PRO A 173 -7.33 -7.91 -14.28
C PRO A 173 -8.00 -8.02 -12.92
N LEU A 174 -7.20 -8.21 -11.89
CA LEU A 174 -7.66 -8.16 -10.49
C LEU A 174 -7.70 -6.73 -9.96
N SER A 175 -6.85 -5.84 -10.50
CA SER A 175 -6.78 -4.45 -10.09
C SER A 175 -7.93 -3.61 -10.65
N PRO A 176 -8.74 -2.94 -9.81
CA PRO A 176 -9.80 -2.05 -10.28
C PRO A 176 -9.29 -0.89 -11.14
N VAL A 177 -8.04 -0.45 -10.95
CA VAL A 177 -7.39 0.60 -11.76
C VAL A 177 -7.30 0.15 -13.22
N ILE A 178 -6.89 -1.10 -13.45
CA ILE A 178 -6.77 -1.66 -14.81
C ILE A 178 -8.16 -1.94 -15.39
N VAL A 179 -9.09 -2.51 -14.60
CA VAL A 179 -10.47 -2.77 -15.05
C VAL A 179 -11.15 -1.50 -15.58
N LYS A 180 -10.95 -0.36 -14.91
CA LYS A 180 -11.48 0.94 -15.35
C LYS A 180 -10.79 1.46 -16.63
N ALA A 181 -9.52 1.12 -16.84
CA ALA A 181 -8.72 1.55 -17.98
C ALA A 181 -9.01 0.71 -19.25
N LYS A 182 -10.25 0.77 -19.78
CA LYS A 182 -10.71 -0.04 -20.93
C LYS A 182 -9.74 -0.04 -22.13
N ARG A 183 -9.17 1.13 -22.46
CA ARG A 183 -8.18 1.26 -23.56
C ARG A 183 -6.93 0.41 -23.33
N LEU A 184 -6.45 0.35 -22.08
CA LEU A 184 -5.31 -0.48 -21.72
C LEU A 184 -5.67 -1.96 -21.74
N VAL A 185 -6.85 -2.34 -21.24
CA VAL A 185 -7.35 -3.73 -21.24
C VAL A 185 -7.47 -4.27 -22.67
N GLN A 186 -8.00 -3.47 -23.59
CA GLN A 186 -8.25 -3.85 -24.97
C GLN A 186 -7.01 -3.78 -25.87
N SER A 187 -5.88 -3.24 -25.40
CA SER A 187 -4.65 -3.21 -26.20
C SER A 187 -4.20 -4.64 -26.54
N ASP A 188 -3.65 -4.84 -27.74
CA ASP A 188 -3.04 -6.12 -28.13
C ASP A 188 -1.57 -6.23 -27.72
N ASN A 189 -0.97 -5.09 -27.34
CA ASN A 189 0.41 -5.02 -26.93
C ASN A 189 0.53 -4.25 -25.61
N HIS A 190 0.94 -4.97 -24.58
CA HIS A 190 1.23 -4.45 -23.24
C HIS A 190 2.74 -4.44 -22.94
N THR A 191 3.59 -4.78 -23.91
CA THR A 191 5.05 -4.91 -23.73
C THR A 191 5.67 -3.66 -23.12
N VAL A 192 5.31 -2.48 -23.61
CA VAL A 192 5.85 -1.20 -23.12
C VAL A 192 5.49 -0.98 -21.65
N VAL A 193 4.24 -1.23 -21.27
CA VAL A 193 3.76 -1.06 -19.88
C VAL A 193 4.41 -2.11 -18.96
N ILE A 194 4.54 -3.36 -19.42
CA ILE A 194 5.23 -4.44 -18.70
C ILE A 194 6.70 -4.07 -18.43
N LEU A 195 7.41 -3.54 -19.42
CA LEU A 195 8.80 -3.11 -19.27
C LEU A 195 8.91 -1.95 -18.30
N LYS A 196 8.02 -0.95 -18.41
CA LYS A 196 7.99 0.20 -17.49
C LYS A 196 7.74 -0.25 -16.05
N LEU A 197 6.75 -1.09 -15.80
CA LEU A 197 6.44 -1.61 -14.46
C LEU A 197 7.60 -2.43 -13.88
N ARG A 198 8.28 -3.24 -14.70
CA ARG A 198 9.49 -3.97 -14.28
C ARG A 198 10.61 -3.02 -13.86
N GLN A 199 10.85 -1.96 -14.62
CA GLN A 199 11.83 -0.94 -14.27
C GLN A 199 11.49 -0.25 -12.96
N GLN A 200 10.23 0.16 -12.78
CA GLN A 200 9.75 0.81 -11.56
C GLN A 200 9.88 -0.09 -10.33
N ILE A 201 9.51 -1.36 -10.44
CA ILE A 201 9.70 -2.34 -9.35
C ILE A 201 11.18 -2.49 -9.04
N GLY A 202 12.05 -2.56 -10.06
CA GLY A 202 13.49 -2.60 -9.87
C GLY A 202 14.01 -1.38 -9.10
N GLN A 203 13.60 -0.18 -9.51
CA GLN A 203 13.96 1.07 -8.82
C GLN A 203 13.53 1.07 -7.36
N LEU A 204 12.26 0.73 -7.07
CA LEU A 204 11.72 0.65 -5.72
C LEU A 204 12.49 -0.36 -4.85
N VAL A 205 12.75 -1.57 -5.37
CA VAL A 205 13.51 -2.59 -4.64
C VAL A 205 14.93 -2.11 -4.35
N THR A 206 15.60 -1.48 -5.31
CA THR A 206 16.99 -0.99 -5.13
C THR A 206 17.10 0.21 -4.20
N SER A 207 16.10 1.09 -4.17
CA SER A 207 16.09 2.29 -3.33
C SER A 207 15.74 2.00 -1.88
N THR A 208 15.15 0.84 -1.60
CA THR A 208 14.81 0.45 -0.23
C THR A 208 16.05 0.00 0.57
N CYS A 209 16.07 0.25 1.89
CA CYS A 209 17.20 -0.08 2.78
C CYS A 209 17.47 -1.60 2.84
N GLU A 210 18.63 -2.05 3.33
CA GLU A 210 18.94 -3.49 3.37
C GLU A 210 17.89 -4.29 4.20
N GLY A 211 17.31 -3.68 5.23
CA GLY A 211 16.18 -4.24 5.99
C GLY A 211 14.89 -4.41 5.17
N ALA A 212 14.62 -3.49 4.25
CA ALA A 212 13.53 -3.60 3.29
C ALA A 212 13.75 -4.67 2.23
N LYS A 213 14.99 -4.78 1.75
CA LYS A 213 15.38 -5.87 0.85
C LYS A 213 15.21 -7.19 1.59
N GLN A 214 15.61 -7.28 2.85
CA GLN A 214 15.37 -8.44 3.70
C GLN A 214 13.88 -8.66 3.96
N ALA A 215 13.06 -7.63 4.09
CA ALA A 215 11.61 -7.76 4.18
C ALA A 215 11.06 -8.38 2.89
N LEU A 216 11.31 -7.73 1.76
CA LEU A 216 10.90 -8.20 0.42
C LEU A 216 11.48 -9.60 0.10
N VAL A 217 12.65 -9.96 0.63
CA VAL A 217 13.27 -11.29 0.53
C VAL A 217 12.65 -12.29 1.52
N GLY A 218 12.30 -11.84 2.73
CA GLY A 218 11.68 -12.61 3.81
C GLY A 218 10.24 -13.03 3.52
N LEU A 219 9.55 -12.35 2.59
CA LEU A 219 8.22 -12.72 2.06
C LEU A 219 8.12 -14.16 1.52
N ALA A 220 9.23 -14.85 1.27
CA ALA A 220 9.25 -16.25 0.85
C ALA A 220 9.22 -17.26 2.02
N ALA A 221 9.36 -16.81 3.27
CA ALA A 221 9.37 -17.65 4.46
C ALA A 221 8.18 -17.28 5.38
N LEU A 222 7.36 -18.30 5.68
CA LEU A 222 6.30 -18.53 6.68
C LEU A 222 6.07 -17.49 7.83
N PRO A 223 4.86 -17.50 8.45
CA PRO A 223 4.24 -16.32 9.06
C PRO A 223 4.92 -15.88 10.35
N ARG A 224 4.90 -14.57 10.60
CA ARG A 224 5.42 -13.96 11.83
C ARG A 224 4.36 -13.14 12.52
N GLN A 225 4.38 -13.19 13.84
CA GLN A 225 3.59 -12.34 14.73
C GLN A 225 4.46 -11.15 15.11
N ALA A 226 4.27 -10.00 14.46
CA ALA A 226 4.89 -8.76 14.90
C ALA A 226 4.11 -8.19 16.09
N GLN A 227 4.78 -7.90 17.20
CA GLN A 227 4.25 -7.05 18.27
C GLN A 227 4.51 -5.59 17.90
N PHE A 228 3.48 -4.74 17.95
CA PHE A 228 3.56 -3.32 17.62
C PHE A 228 4.37 -2.55 18.69
N PRO A 229 5.54 -1.98 18.36
CA PRO A 229 6.26 -1.12 19.28
C PRO A 229 5.67 0.30 19.24
N TRP A 230 5.38 0.88 20.40
CA TRP A 230 4.82 2.24 20.54
C TRP A 230 5.73 3.39 20.07
N LEU A 231 6.95 3.09 19.60
CA LEU A 231 7.89 4.02 18.98
C LEU A 231 8.59 3.31 17.82
N LEU A 232 8.36 3.78 16.59
CA LEU A 232 9.02 3.25 15.39
C LEU A 232 10.31 4.04 15.14
N LEU A 233 11.46 3.36 15.10
CA LEU A 233 12.74 3.93 14.68
C LEU A 233 13.03 3.48 13.25
N HIS A 234 13.18 4.42 12.32
CA HIS A 234 13.43 4.12 10.91
C HIS A 234 14.69 3.26 10.70
N GLY A 235 14.59 2.25 9.84
CA GLY A 235 15.67 1.44 9.31
C GLY A 235 16.01 0.15 10.07
N ASN A 236 15.25 -0.24 11.09
CA ASN A 236 15.52 -1.43 11.91
C ASN A 236 14.77 -2.69 11.42
N ILE A 237 15.09 -3.85 12.03
CA ILE A 237 14.51 -5.15 11.67
C ILE A 237 13.02 -5.21 12.04
N GLU A 238 12.63 -4.49 13.09
CA GLU A 238 11.25 -4.39 13.57
C GLU A 238 10.35 -3.66 12.58
N GLU A 239 10.82 -2.57 11.96
CA GLU A 239 10.11 -1.88 10.86
C GLU A 239 9.97 -2.79 9.64
N ALA A 240 11.00 -3.58 9.33
CA ALA A 240 10.95 -4.58 8.27
C ALA A 240 9.92 -5.69 8.54
N ASP A 241 9.84 -6.21 9.77
CA ASP A 241 8.88 -7.25 10.16
C ASP A 241 7.43 -6.73 10.18
N MET A 242 7.23 -5.49 10.65
CA MET A 242 5.94 -4.81 10.58
C MET A 242 5.51 -4.55 9.13
N ALA A 243 6.44 -4.07 8.29
CA ALA A 243 6.15 -3.83 6.88
C ALA A 243 5.67 -5.11 6.20
N LEU A 244 6.25 -6.25 6.54
CA LEU A 244 5.85 -7.56 6.04
C LEU A 244 4.49 -8.00 6.52
N THR A 245 4.27 -7.94 7.84
CA THR A 245 3.00 -8.33 8.47
C THR A 245 1.86 -7.54 7.87
N ASN A 246 2.05 -6.23 7.67
CA ASN A 246 1.03 -5.33 7.16
C ASN A 246 0.57 -5.67 5.73
N VAL A 247 1.47 -6.19 4.88
CA VAL A 247 1.12 -6.57 3.50
C VAL A 247 0.84 -8.05 3.34
N GLU A 248 1.12 -8.91 4.34
CA GLU A 248 1.09 -10.37 4.20
C GLU A 248 -0.26 -10.89 3.72
N ASP A 249 -1.36 -10.38 4.28
CA ASP A 249 -2.71 -10.78 3.89
C ASP A 249 -3.05 -10.36 2.46
N ALA A 250 -2.60 -9.17 2.03
CA ALA A 250 -2.75 -8.74 0.65
C ALA A 250 -1.93 -9.63 -0.31
N TRP A 251 -0.74 -10.07 0.11
CA TRP A 251 0.08 -11.03 -0.64
C TRP A 251 -0.55 -12.43 -0.70
N ARG A 252 -1.19 -12.91 0.37
CA ARG A 252 -1.86 -14.23 0.40
C ARG A 252 -2.96 -14.33 -0.67
N GLN A 253 -3.59 -13.21 -1.01
CA GLN A 253 -4.59 -13.13 -2.08
C GLN A 253 -3.98 -13.18 -3.50
N LEU A 254 -2.64 -13.05 -3.65
CA LEU A 254 -1.94 -13.04 -4.93
C LEU A 254 -0.81 -14.11 -5.00
N PRO A 255 -1.13 -15.40 -5.17
CA PRO A 255 -0.12 -16.47 -5.20
C PRO A 255 0.97 -16.27 -6.25
N ALA A 256 0.62 -15.76 -7.43
CA ALA A 256 1.57 -15.47 -8.51
C ALA A 256 2.58 -14.37 -8.17
N ALA A 257 2.23 -13.47 -7.24
CA ALA A 257 3.11 -12.43 -6.78
C ALA A 257 4.26 -13.03 -5.95
N ARG A 258 4.01 -14.06 -5.13
CA ARG A 258 5.04 -14.75 -4.34
C ARG A 258 6.12 -15.36 -5.24
N GLU A 259 5.70 -16.05 -6.29
CA GLU A 259 6.63 -16.64 -7.27
C GLU A 259 7.43 -15.56 -8.01
N PHE A 260 6.81 -14.43 -8.33
CA PHE A 260 7.51 -13.31 -8.94
C PHE A 260 8.58 -12.74 -8.00
N VAL A 261 8.30 -12.56 -6.71
CA VAL A 261 9.28 -12.10 -5.73
C VAL A 261 10.43 -13.09 -5.56
N LYS A 262 10.15 -14.39 -5.44
CA LYS A 262 11.21 -15.42 -5.43
C LYS A 262 12.12 -15.31 -6.66
N SER A 263 11.54 -15.05 -7.84
CA SER A 263 12.32 -14.84 -9.07
C SER A 263 13.17 -13.57 -9.05
N LEU A 264 12.73 -12.53 -8.32
CA LEU A 264 13.54 -11.32 -8.09
C LEU A 264 14.68 -11.61 -7.11
N GLN A 265 14.45 -12.40 -6.06
CA GLN A 265 15.47 -12.79 -5.07
C GLN A 265 16.64 -13.51 -5.74
N ALA A 266 16.36 -14.49 -6.60
CA ALA A 266 17.39 -15.21 -7.35
C ALA A 266 18.27 -14.27 -8.19
N ARG A 267 17.69 -13.18 -8.73
CA ARG A 267 18.41 -12.20 -9.55
C ARG A 267 19.17 -11.17 -8.72
N VAL A 268 18.63 -10.73 -7.59
CA VAL A 268 19.32 -9.80 -6.67
C VAL A 268 20.50 -10.48 -5.98
N ILE A 269 20.36 -11.75 -5.55
CA ILE A 269 21.45 -12.54 -4.97
C ILE A 269 22.57 -12.77 -5.99
N ALA A 270 22.24 -12.98 -7.26
CA ALA A 270 23.23 -13.15 -8.33
C ALA A 270 24.01 -11.87 -8.69
N ILE A 271 23.58 -10.69 -8.21
CA ILE A 271 24.23 -9.38 -8.48
C ILE A 271 25.18 -8.96 -7.34
N LYS A 272 25.19 -9.67 -6.19
CA LYS A 272 26.21 -9.42 -5.16
C LYS A 272 27.58 -9.90 -5.70
N PRO A 273 28.57 -9.02 -5.91
CA PRO A 273 29.95 -9.48 -6.11
C PRO A 273 30.43 -10.07 -4.79
N SER A 274 31.16 -11.18 -4.90
CA SER A 274 31.92 -11.83 -3.83
C SER A 274 32.82 -10.86 -3.05
#